data_AF-Q53J26-F1
#
_entry.id   AF-Q53J26-F1
#
_cell.length_a   1.000
_cell.length_b   1.000
_cell.length_c   1.000
_cell.angle_alpha   90.00
_cell.angle_beta   90.00
_cell.angle_gamma   90.00
#
_symmetry.space_group_name_H-M   'P 1'
#
loop_
_entity.id
_entity.type
_entity.pdbx_description
1 polymer ?
#
loop_
_entity_poly.entity_id
_entity_poly.type
_entity_poly.pdbx_seq_one_letter_code
_entity_poly.pdbx_strand_id
1 'polypeptide(L)'
;MKWAENHEVSGSNPSETKILGDFFLFVIALVGRGSARSFPVLAIHIPVRPGCEGDFGFGGGGISHCGKDQNSDWRPAEAALYCIKAISDYVSDIEAEVMPQIMSLLPKLPHQPQLLQTVCLTIGAYSKWLDASSNGFSHLPTLIDILVRGMSTCEDSAAAAALAFRHICNDCKKKLCGSLDGLFQIYQTAVIGEGPFKVSAEDSLHLVEALSMVITELPSEHAKKALEAVCLPSVAQLQEMINQGPQVLGQKNARELTVHFDRLANIFRYVNHPEAVADAIQKLWPIFKAIFDVRAWDMRTMESLCRACKNAWCVLNSEDKYHQDSSLSPTMSKWYELLRGSWGLQLGRCWRKYKDYMDNTISRVFFISLVKSLSFHFKQQLDLLPQIFGSDPSCANYLKVLIESLFSHTACLLTKIQDFTSRPDIADDCFLLASRCIRYCPQLFFPSTVFPSLVDCAMIGITVQHREACNSILNFVSDIFDLSNSTNGESCLSIRDSVIIPRGPTITRILVACLTGALPSSRLETVTYALLALTRAYGLKALEWAKECVSLIPSTAVTELERTRFLQALSDAASGANMNGLVVPIDEISEVCRRNRTVQEIVQGALRPLDLNIVAVS
;
A
#
# COMPACT_ATOMS: atom_id res chain seq x y z
N MET A 1 -34.91 -5.35 25.04
CA MET A 1 -35.89 -5.59 26.13
C MET A 1 -35.28 -6.31 27.32
N LYS A 2 -34.74 -7.54 27.21
CA LYS A 2 -34.19 -8.28 28.37
C LYS A 2 -32.93 -7.71 29.05
N TRP A 3 -32.28 -6.70 28.46
CA TRP A 3 -31.10 -6.05 29.07
C TRP A 3 -31.48 -4.93 30.04
N ALA A 4 -32.61 -4.24 29.81
CA ALA A 4 -33.06 -3.12 30.63
C ALA A 4 -33.75 -3.56 31.93
N GLU A 5 -34.33 -4.76 31.98
CA GLU A 5 -35.00 -5.28 33.19
C GLU A 5 -34.02 -5.75 34.28
N ASN A 6 -32.73 -5.93 33.95
CA ASN A 6 -31.78 -6.57 34.88
C ASN A 6 -30.70 -5.64 35.43
N HIS A 7 -30.67 -4.35 35.08
CA HIS A 7 -29.64 -3.42 35.55
C HIS A 7 -30.28 -2.12 36.08
N GLU A 8 -30.93 -2.21 37.25
CA GLU A 8 -31.04 -1.04 38.14
C GLU A 8 -29.64 -0.72 38.67
N VAL A 9 -28.94 0.18 37.98
CA VAL A 9 -27.71 0.79 38.51
C VAL A 9 -28.14 1.78 39.60
N SER A 10 -28.14 1.29 40.84
CA SER A 10 -28.30 2.13 42.02
C SER A 10 -27.10 3.08 42.12
N GLY A 11 -27.21 4.29 41.55
CA GLY A 11 -26.20 5.35 41.70
C GLY A 11 -26.02 6.31 40.53
N SER A 12 -26.74 6.18 39.42
CA SER A 12 -26.63 7.12 38.29
C SER A 12 -27.64 8.27 38.36
N ASN A 13 -27.22 9.44 37.90
CA ASN A 13 -28.02 10.67 37.89
C ASN A 13 -29.28 10.46 37.02
N PRO A 14 -30.51 10.82 37.46
CA PRO A 14 -31.75 10.54 36.73
C PRO A 14 -31.83 11.15 35.31
N SER A 15 -30.95 12.10 34.98
CA SER A 15 -30.77 12.61 33.63
C SER A 15 -30.01 11.63 32.70
N GLU A 16 -29.04 10.88 33.21
CA GLU A 16 -28.20 9.95 32.45
C GLU A 16 -28.95 8.67 32.09
N THR A 17 -29.77 8.15 33.02
CA THR A 17 -30.66 7.00 32.78
C THR A 17 -31.76 7.30 31.77
N LYS A 18 -32.26 8.54 31.74
CA LYS A 18 -33.22 8.99 30.73
C LYS A 18 -32.59 9.09 29.34
N ILE A 19 -31.37 9.63 29.24
CA ILE A 19 -30.61 9.70 27.98
C ILE A 19 -30.33 8.29 27.43
N LEU A 20 -29.93 7.34 28.29
CA LEU A 20 -29.68 5.95 27.90
C LEU A 20 -30.96 5.21 27.47
N GLY A 21 -32.10 5.48 28.12
CA GLY A 21 -33.41 4.92 27.75
C GLY A 21 -33.93 5.47 26.41
N ASP A 22 -33.85 6.79 26.22
CA ASP A 22 -34.21 7.45 24.97
C ASP A 22 -33.26 7.03 23.83
N PHE A 23 -31.97 6.83 24.13
CA PHE A 23 -30.98 6.28 23.20
C PHE A 23 -31.30 4.84 22.79
N PHE A 24 -31.73 3.98 23.71
CA PHE A 24 -32.10 2.59 23.39
C PHE A 24 -33.33 2.54 22.48
N LEU A 25 -34.32 3.40 22.72
CA LEU A 25 -35.50 3.56 21.85
C LEU A 25 -35.13 4.16 20.49
N PHE A 26 -34.16 5.08 20.45
CA PHE A 26 -33.60 5.67 19.24
C PHE A 26 -32.82 4.67 18.37
N VAL A 27 -31.99 3.81 18.98
CA VAL A 27 -31.32 2.70 18.28
C VAL A 27 -32.35 1.72 17.73
N ILE A 28 -33.42 1.43 18.48
CA ILE A 28 -34.53 0.60 18.00
C ILE A 28 -35.26 1.26 16.82
N ALA A 29 -35.44 2.58 16.82
CA ALA A 29 -36.08 3.31 15.72
C ALA A 29 -35.20 3.41 14.47
N LEU A 30 -33.87 3.54 14.61
CA LEU A 30 -32.94 3.58 13.48
C LEU A 30 -32.61 2.20 12.91
N VAL A 31 -32.62 1.15 13.74
CA VAL A 31 -32.22 -0.23 13.35
C VAL A 31 -33.43 -1.15 13.13
N GLY A 32 -34.62 -0.82 13.65
CA GLY A 32 -35.86 -1.59 13.48
C GLY A 32 -36.91 -0.82 12.68
N ARG A 33 -37.54 -1.34 11.63
CA ARG A 33 -37.45 -2.63 10.94
C ARG A 33 -38.23 -2.48 9.63
N GLY A 34 -37.84 -3.21 8.59
CA GLY A 34 -38.83 -3.72 7.66
C GLY A 34 -39.93 -4.44 8.45
N SER A 35 -41.17 -3.96 8.28
CA SER A 35 -42.43 -4.47 8.85
C SER A 35 -42.91 -3.86 10.19
N ALA A 36 -43.76 -2.84 10.01
CA ALA A 36 -45.03 -2.59 10.69
C ALA A 36 -45.05 -2.33 12.21
N ARG A 37 -45.20 -1.05 12.58
CA ARG A 37 -46.42 -0.42 13.17
C ARG A 37 -46.02 0.93 13.77
N SER A 38 -46.89 1.93 13.57
CA SER A 38 -46.73 3.32 13.99
C SER A 38 -46.19 3.46 15.42
N PHE A 39 -44.98 4.00 15.56
CA PHE A 39 -44.46 4.46 16.84
C PHE A 39 -44.75 5.97 16.98
N PRO A 40 -45.19 6.45 18.15
CA PRO A 40 -45.33 7.87 18.39
C PRO A 40 -43.95 8.53 18.32
N VAL A 41 -43.86 9.64 17.58
CA VAL A 41 -42.66 10.48 17.46
C VAL A 41 -42.16 10.83 18.87
N LEU A 42 -41.14 10.12 19.34
CA LEU A 42 -40.51 10.41 20.63
C LEU A 42 -39.54 11.56 20.41
N ALA A 43 -39.87 12.73 20.95
CA ALA A 43 -39.01 13.90 20.90
C ALA A 43 -37.69 13.59 21.62
N ILE A 44 -36.61 13.40 20.86
CA ILE A 44 -35.26 13.44 21.40
C ILE A 44 -35.04 14.88 21.87
N HIS A 45 -35.20 15.13 23.17
CA HIS A 45 -34.78 16.37 23.78
C HIS A 45 -33.25 16.40 23.84
N ILE A 46 -32.60 16.70 22.70
CA ILE A 46 -31.31 17.36 22.76
C ILE A 46 -31.62 18.72 23.41
N PRO A 47 -31.02 19.07 24.56
CA PRO A 47 -31.39 20.29 25.28
C PRO A 47 -30.97 21.51 24.47
N VAL A 48 -31.86 21.98 23.61
CA VAL A 48 -31.80 23.26 22.91
C VAL A 48 -33.06 24.01 23.33
N ARG A 49 -32.98 24.82 24.39
CA ARG A 49 -34.15 25.59 24.88
C ARG A 49 -34.46 26.75 23.93
N PRO A 50 -35.72 26.91 23.44
CA PRO A 50 -36.21 28.16 22.86
C PRO A 50 -36.67 29.12 23.96
N GLY A 51 -36.68 30.42 23.62
CA GLY A 51 -36.88 31.56 24.52
C GLY A 51 -38.20 31.64 25.28
N CYS A 52 -38.17 32.47 26.33
CA CYS A 52 -39.20 32.64 27.34
C CYS A 52 -40.43 33.41 26.82
N GLU A 53 -41.62 32.85 26.95
CA GLU A 53 -42.85 33.64 27.18
C GLU A 53 -43.09 33.69 28.69
N GLY A 54 -43.14 34.91 29.22
CA GLY A 54 -43.26 35.17 30.65
C GLY A 54 -44.67 35.60 31.01
N ASP A 55 -45.24 34.92 32.02
CA ASP A 55 -46.19 35.52 32.95
C ASP A 55 -45.69 35.23 34.39
N PHE A 56 -45.24 36.32 35.04
CA PHE A 56 -44.98 36.44 36.49
C PHE A 56 -46.34 36.45 37.23
N GLY A 57 -46.51 36.08 38.51
CA GLY A 57 -45.68 35.87 39.70
C GLY A 57 -46.65 35.60 40.87
N PHE A 58 -46.27 34.96 41.97
CA PHE A 58 -45.74 35.63 43.17
C PHE A 58 -45.38 34.56 44.23
N GLY A 59 -44.30 34.79 45.00
CA GLY A 59 -44.19 34.23 46.36
C GLY A 59 -42.82 33.77 46.85
N GLY A 60 -41.88 34.71 47.04
CA GLY A 60 -41.07 34.82 48.27
C GLY A 60 -39.91 33.85 48.55
N GLY A 61 -38.68 34.40 48.55
CA GLY A 61 -37.68 34.09 49.58
C GLY A 61 -36.28 33.69 49.11
N GLY A 62 -35.30 34.59 49.31
CA GLY A 62 -33.91 34.21 49.61
C GLY A 62 -32.90 34.27 48.46
N ILE A 63 -32.25 35.42 48.30
CA ILE A 63 -31.15 35.66 47.37
C ILE A 63 -29.86 35.01 47.90
N SER A 64 -29.25 34.14 47.09
CA SER A 64 -27.79 33.95 47.06
C SER A 64 -27.35 34.10 45.61
N HIS A 65 -26.65 35.21 45.35
CA HIS A 65 -26.04 35.53 44.07
C HIS A 65 -24.95 34.50 43.76
N CYS A 66 -25.10 33.76 42.66
CA CYS A 66 -23.96 33.23 41.90
C CYS A 66 -24.21 33.54 40.42
N GLY A 67 -23.20 34.14 39.79
CA GLY A 67 -23.26 34.75 38.47
C GLY A 67 -23.71 33.78 37.38
N LYS A 68 -24.52 34.32 36.47
CA LYS A 68 -24.90 33.72 35.19
C LYS A 68 -23.67 33.67 34.29
N ASP A 69 -23.12 32.47 34.07
CA ASP A 69 -22.56 32.07 32.78
C ASP A 69 -23.32 30.81 32.33
N GLN A 70 -24.26 31.01 31.42
CA GLN A 70 -25.05 29.95 30.78
C GLN A 70 -24.18 29.20 29.77
N ASN A 71 -23.24 28.38 30.24
CA ASN A 71 -22.53 27.44 29.38
C ASN A 71 -23.38 26.16 29.31
N SER A 72 -24.17 26.01 28.24
CA SER A 72 -24.95 24.79 27.97
C SER A 72 -24.02 23.58 28.05
N ASP A 73 -24.33 22.58 28.88
CA ASP A 73 -23.52 21.37 29.00
C ASP A 73 -23.56 20.62 27.67
N TRP A 74 -22.45 20.65 26.93
CA TRP A 74 -22.32 20.10 25.58
C TRP A 74 -22.07 18.58 25.60
N ARG A 75 -21.61 18.04 26.73
CA ARG A 75 -21.19 16.64 26.87
C ARG A 75 -22.30 15.63 26.58
N PRO A 76 -23.56 15.84 27.02
CA PRO A 76 -24.66 14.94 26.66
C PRO A 76 -24.96 14.91 25.17
N ALA A 77 -24.88 16.07 24.49
CA ALA A 77 -25.09 16.16 23.05
C ALA A 77 -23.96 15.48 22.28
N GLU A 78 -22.72 15.63 22.74
CA GLU A 78 -21.56 14.93 22.18
C GLU A 78 -21.70 13.41 22.32
N ALA A 79 -22.02 12.92 23.52
CA ALA A 79 -22.20 11.49 23.76
C ALA A 79 -23.30 10.88 22.87
N ALA A 80 -24.43 11.58 22.72
CA ALA A 80 -25.51 11.14 21.84
C ALA A 80 -25.04 11.07 20.36
N LEU A 81 -24.34 12.10 19.87
CA LEU A 81 -23.79 12.11 18.51
C LEU A 81 -22.71 11.05 18.30
N TYR A 82 -21.89 10.80 19.30
CA TYR A 82 -20.89 9.74 19.26
C TYR A 82 -21.54 8.38 19.06
N CYS A 83 -22.63 8.11 19.79
CA CYS A 83 -23.38 6.88 19.62
C CYS A 83 -24.14 6.81 18.28
N ILE A 84 -24.71 7.92 17.80
CA ILE A 84 -25.30 8.03 16.45
C ILE A 84 -24.27 7.66 15.39
N LYS A 85 -23.08 8.25 15.45
CA LYS A 85 -21.98 7.91 14.55
C LYS A 85 -21.60 6.43 14.64
N ALA A 86 -21.56 5.84 15.83
CA ALA A 86 -21.14 4.45 16.01
C ALA A 86 -22.07 3.42 15.33
N ILE A 87 -23.33 3.78 15.07
CA ILE A 87 -24.31 2.91 14.40
C ILE A 87 -24.48 3.22 12.91
N SER A 88 -23.71 4.16 12.34
CA SER A 88 -23.90 4.65 10.97
C SER A 88 -23.96 3.54 9.92
N ASP A 89 -23.11 2.52 10.05
CA ASP A 89 -23.01 1.40 9.11
C ASP A 89 -24.25 0.49 9.08
N TYR A 90 -25.13 0.61 10.09
CA TYR A 90 -26.36 -0.18 10.20
C TYR A 90 -27.62 0.62 9.82
N VAL A 91 -27.49 1.93 9.59
CA VAL A 91 -28.61 2.79 9.19
C VAL A 91 -28.79 2.72 7.68
N SER A 92 -30.04 2.69 7.21
CA SER A 92 -30.34 2.69 5.78
C SER A 92 -29.97 4.02 5.12
N ASP A 93 -29.34 3.96 3.95
CA ASP A 93 -28.96 5.15 3.17
C ASP A 93 -30.18 5.98 2.67
N ILE A 94 -31.38 5.40 2.68
CA ILE A 94 -32.64 6.05 2.27
C ILE A 94 -33.54 6.45 3.45
N GLU A 95 -33.01 6.44 4.68
CA GLU A 95 -33.76 6.84 5.87
C GLU A 95 -34.30 8.28 5.72
N ALA A 96 -35.59 8.50 5.93
CA ALA A 96 -36.24 9.76 5.56
C ALA A 96 -36.96 10.45 6.74
N GLU A 97 -37.04 9.81 7.90
CA GLU A 97 -37.80 10.32 9.04
C GLU A 97 -36.88 11.00 10.05
N VAL A 98 -35.82 10.33 10.49
CA VAL A 98 -35.00 10.73 11.64
C VAL A 98 -33.75 11.50 11.23
N MET A 99 -33.04 11.04 10.19
CA MET A 99 -31.78 11.60 9.74
C MET A 99 -31.89 13.04 9.22
N PRO A 100 -32.92 13.44 8.46
CA PRO A 100 -33.10 14.86 8.11
C PRO A 100 -33.24 15.76 9.34
N GLN A 101 -33.91 15.27 10.39
CA GLN A 101 -34.09 16.02 11.63
C GLN A 101 -32.73 16.19 12.34
N ILE A 102 -31.95 15.11 12.48
CA ILE A 102 -30.60 15.17 13.05
C ILE A 102 -29.73 16.17 12.28
N MET A 103 -29.70 16.09 10.95
CA MET A 103 -28.90 16.98 10.10
C MET A 103 -29.32 18.45 10.23
N SER A 104 -30.61 18.73 10.46
CA SER A 104 -31.12 20.09 10.72
C SER A 104 -30.77 20.64 12.11
N LEU A 105 -30.42 19.76 13.07
CA LEU A 105 -30.05 20.12 14.43
C LEU A 105 -28.55 20.42 14.56
N LEU A 106 -27.70 19.79 13.73
CA LEU A 106 -26.23 19.98 13.78
C LEU A 106 -25.79 21.46 13.76
N PRO A 107 -26.36 22.36 12.92
CA PRO A 107 -25.95 23.76 12.89
C PRO A 107 -26.29 24.54 14.17
N LYS A 108 -27.24 24.03 14.97
CA LYS A 108 -27.77 24.70 16.18
C LYS A 108 -27.02 24.31 17.46
N LEU A 109 -26.06 23.38 17.36
CA LEU A 109 -25.29 22.89 18.49
C LEU A 109 -24.27 23.93 18.98
N PRO A 110 -23.89 23.90 20.28
CA PRO A 110 -22.96 24.86 20.86
C PRO A 110 -21.57 24.76 20.22
N HIS A 111 -20.88 25.90 20.14
CA HIS A 111 -19.59 26.05 19.46
C HIS A 111 -18.40 25.62 20.34
N GLN A 112 -18.38 24.36 20.76
CA GLN A 112 -17.28 23.75 21.51
C GLN A 112 -16.40 22.89 20.59
N PRO A 113 -15.06 23.01 20.61
CA PRO A 113 -14.18 22.31 19.67
C PRO A 113 -14.32 20.77 19.69
N GLN A 114 -14.46 20.17 20.87
CA GLN A 114 -14.63 18.71 21.03
C GLN A 114 -15.96 18.23 20.43
N LEU A 115 -17.04 18.98 20.69
CA LEU A 115 -18.34 18.68 20.09
C LEU A 115 -18.28 18.83 18.56
N LEU A 116 -17.61 19.88 18.06
CA LEU A 116 -17.47 20.13 16.63
C LEU A 116 -16.71 19.00 15.93
N GLN A 117 -15.68 18.44 16.56
CA GLN A 117 -14.99 17.25 16.06
C GLN A 117 -15.96 16.08 15.87
N THR A 118 -16.76 15.75 16.89
CA THR A 118 -17.76 14.67 16.81
C THR A 118 -18.82 14.98 15.75
N VAL A 119 -19.28 16.22 15.64
CA VAL A 119 -20.20 16.67 14.58
C VAL A 119 -19.61 16.43 13.19
N CYS A 120 -18.36 16.84 12.93
CA CYS A 120 -17.69 16.62 11.65
C CYS A 120 -17.62 15.12 11.31
N LEU A 121 -17.21 14.28 12.27
CA LEU A 121 -17.14 12.84 12.06
C LEU A 121 -18.52 12.21 11.81
N THR A 122 -19.57 12.67 12.49
CA THR A 122 -20.94 12.20 12.25
C THR A 122 -21.40 12.58 10.84
N ILE A 123 -21.15 13.82 10.39
CA ILE A 123 -21.44 14.24 9.01
C ILE A 123 -20.76 13.30 8.00
N GLY A 124 -19.47 13.03 8.20
CA GLY A 124 -18.71 12.13 7.33
C GLY A 124 -19.15 10.66 7.38
N ALA A 125 -19.73 10.20 8.48
CA ALA A 125 -20.23 8.83 8.61
C ALA A 125 -21.54 8.59 7.84
N TYR A 126 -22.32 9.65 7.62
CA TYR A 126 -23.58 9.62 6.87
C TYR A 126 -23.46 10.20 5.44
N SER A 127 -22.26 10.21 4.86
CA SER A 127 -22.03 10.68 3.49
C SER A 127 -22.81 9.88 2.43
N LYS A 128 -22.95 8.56 2.61
CA LYS A 128 -23.78 7.71 1.74
C LYS A 128 -25.25 8.10 1.76
N TRP A 129 -25.75 8.42 2.94
CA TRP A 129 -27.12 8.93 3.12
C TRP A 129 -27.32 10.28 2.43
N LEU A 130 -26.31 11.18 2.49
CA LEU A 130 -26.36 12.46 1.77
C LEU A 130 -26.47 12.28 0.25
N ASP A 131 -25.88 11.23 -0.31
CA ASP A 131 -26.04 10.89 -1.73
C ASP A 131 -27.37 10.20 -2.03
N ALA A 132 -27.81 9.21 -1.24
CA ALA A 132 -28.98 8.39 -1.59
C ALA A 132 -30.33 9.04 -1.24
N SER A 133 -30.41 9.86 -0.20
CA SER A 133 -31.66 10.45 0.28
C SER A 133 -32.16 11.61 -0.59
N SER A 134 -33.49 11.72 -0.75
CA SER A 134 -34.14 12.80 -1.50
C SER A 134 -33.91 14.20 -0.90
N ASN A 135 -33.80 14.27 0.42
CA ASN A 135 -33.59 15.52 1.16
C ASN A 135 -32.11 15.76 1.52
N GLY A 136 -31.25 14.74 1.41
CA GLY A 136 -29.86 14.80 1.87
C GLY A 136 -29.04 15.93 1.24
N PHE A 137 -29.11 16.07 -0.10
CA PHE A 137 -28.33 17.08 -0.82
C PHE A 137 -28.74 18.53 -0.50
N SER A 138 -29.97 18.77 -0.05
CA SER A 138 -30.43 20.11 0.34
C SER A 138 -29.70 20.63 1.59
N HIS A 139 -29.25 19.74 2.46
CA HIS A 139 -28.49 20.08 3.67
C HIS A 139 -27.00 20.32 3.38
N LEU A 140 -26.49 19.83 2.23
CA LEU A 140 -25.06 19.80 1.92
C LEU A 140 -24.36 21.16 2.06
N PRO A 141 -24.88 22.30 1.54
CA PRO A 141 -24.21 23.59 1.71
C PRO A 141 -24.02 23.98 3.18
N THR A 142 -25.01 23.68 4.03
CA THR A 142 -24.92 23.96 5.47
C THR A 142 -23.90 23.05 6.15
N LEU A 143 -23.85 21.77 5.76
CA LEU A 143 -22.88 20.83 6.31
C LEU A 143 -21.45 21.18 5.89
N ILE A 144 -21.23 21.63 4.65
CA ILE A 144 -19.94 22.13 4.18
C ILE A 144 -19.49 23.36 4.99
N ASP A 145 -20.38 24.30 5.31
CA ASP A 145 -20.04 25.45 6.18
C ASP A 145 -19.56 24.98 7.58
N ILE A 146 -20.22 23.97 8.16
CA ILE A 146 -19.78 23.37 9.42
C ILE A 146 -18.38 22.74 9.28
N LEU A 147 -18.10 22.03 8.18
CA LEU A 147 -16.78 21.45 7.94
C LEU A 147 -15.70 22.52 7.77
N VAL A 148 -15.98 23.61 7.03
CA VAL A 148 -15.06 24.75 6.86
C VAL A 148 -14.76 25.42 8.21
N ARG A 149 -15.77 25.54 9.07
CA ARG A 149 -15.60 26.01 10.45
C ARG A 149 -14.75 25.03 11.27
N GLY A 150 -14.99 23.73 11.14
CA GLY A 150 -14.19 22.67 11.74
C GLY A 150 -12.71 22.75 11.36
N MET A 151 -12.43 22.99 10.08
CA MET A 151 -11.06 23.20 9.56
C MET A 151 -10.37 24.43 10.14
N SER A 152 -11.11 25.44 10.60
CA SER A 152 -10.57 26.70 11.12
C SER A 152 -10.42 26.74 12.65
N THR A 153 -11.02 25.79 13.38
CA THR A 153 -11.18 25.89 14.84
C THR A 153 -9.98 25.36 15.63
N CYS A 154 -9.68 24.06 15.55
CA CYS A 154 -8.50 23.41 16.14
C CYS A 154 -7.99 22.28 15.23
N GLU A 155 -6.79 21.74 15.52
CA GLU A 155 -6.18 20.67 14.72
C GLU A 155 -7.05 19.39 14.72
N ASP A 156 -7.57 18.98 15.89
CA ASP A 156 -8.43 17.80 16.01
C ASP A 156 -9.73 17.92 15.20
N SER A 157 -10.38 19.08 15.25
CA SER A 157 -11.58 19.34 14.46
C SER A 157 -11.26 19.49 12.98
N ALA A 158 -10.08 19.99 12.64
CA ALA A 158 -9.63 20.14 11.26
C ALA A 158 -9.35 18.79 10.60
N ALA A 159 -8.68 17.87 11.30
CA ALA A 159 -8.47 16.50 10.85
C ALA A 159 -9.81 15.77 10.62
N ALA A 160 -10.73 15.86 11.60
CA ALA A 160 -12.07 15.30 11.48
C ALA A 160 -12.86 15.90 10.30
N ALA A 161 -12.78 17.21 10.10
CA ALA A 161 -13.46 17.90 9.01
C ALA A 161 -12.90 17.52 7.64
N ALA A 162 -11.57 17.43 7.50
CA ALA A 162 -10.91 17.01 6.26
C ALA A 162 -11.28 15.56 5.88
N LEU A 163 -11.30 14.65 6.86
CA LEU A 163 -11.74 13.27 6.66
C LEU A 163 -13.22 13.20 6.25
N ALA A 164 -14.09 13.94 6.93
CA ALA A 164 -15.52 13.99 6.59
C ALA A 164 -15.74 14.55 5.18
N PHE A 165 -15.00 15.59 4.81
CA PHE A 165 -15.04 16.17 3.46
C PHE A 165 -14.65 15.14 2.39
N ARG A 166 -13.62 14.32 2.65
CA ARG A 166 -13.25 13.21 1.77
C ARG A 166 -14.38 12.19 1.60
N HIS A 167 -15.06 11.78 2.68
CA HIS A 167 -16.18 10.85 2.59
C HIS A 167 -17.33 11.42 1.75
N ILE A 168 -17.71 12.69 1.98
CA ILE A 168 -18.72 13.39 1.18
C ILE A 168 -18.32 13.43 -0.29
N CYS A 169 -17.08 13.81 -0.61
CA CYS A 169 -16.63 13.85 -1.99
C CYS A 169 -16.62 12.47 -2.65
N ASN A 170 -16.21 11.42 -1.95
CA ASN A 170 -16.20 10.07 -2.49
C ASN A 170 -17.61 9.56 -2.84
N ASP A 171 -18.58 9.80 -1.96
CA ASP A 171 -19.93 9.27 -2.12
C ASP A 171 -20.80 10.17 -3.02
N CYS A 172 -20.68 11.50 -2.89
CA CYS A 172 -21.47 12.48 -3.63
C CYS A 172 -20.78 13.03 -4.90
N LYS A 173 -19.63 12.48 -5.34
CA LYS A 173 -18.80 12.99 -6.45
C LYS A 173 -19.56 13.40 -7.70
N LYS A 174 -20.54 12.61 -8.14
CA LYS A 174 -21.34 12.89 -9.36
C LYS A 174 -22.19 14.15 -9.25
N LYS A 175 -22.75 14.41 -8.06
CA LYS A 175 -23.60 15.58 -7.80
C LYS A 175 -22.77 16.83 -7.50
N LEU A 176 -21.53 16.65 -7.05
CA LEU A 176 -20.59 17.72 -6.71
C LEU A 176 -19.90 18.36 -7.92
N CYS A 177 -19.98 17.75 -9.12
CA CYS A 177 -19.40 18.31 -10.34
C CYS A 177 -19.88 19.75 -10.67
N GLY A 178 -21.07 20.16 -10.20
CA GLY A 178 -21.61 21.51 -10.38
C GLY A 178 -21.07 22.57 -9.40
N SER A 179 -20.27 22.20 -8.41
CA SER A 179 -19.78 23.10 -7.34
C SER A 179 -18.25 23.09 -7.21
N LEU A 180 -17.53 22.76 -8.29
CA LEU A 180 -16.07 22.62 -8.30
C LEU A 180 -15.34 23.86 -7.74
N ASP A 181 -15.73 25.07 -8.14
CA ASP A 181 -15.00 26.29 -7.76
C ASP A 181 -14.89 26.46 -6.24
N GLY A 182 -15.97 26.16 -5.50
CA GLY A 182 -15.98 26.19 -4.03
C GLY A 182 -15.08 25.10 -3.43
N LEU A 183 -15.10 23.88 -4.00
CA LEU A 183 -14.23 22.79 -3.55
C LEU A 183 -12.75 23.11 -3.80
N PHE A 184 -12.43 23.74 -4.93
CA PHE A 184 -11.08 24.22 -5.25
C PHE A 184 -10.59 25.29 -4.27
N GLN A 185 -11.45 26.23 -3.88
CA GLN A 185 -11.09 27.25 -2.90
C GLN A 185 -10.76 26.64 -1.52
N ILE A 186 -11.56 25.67 -1.05
CA ILE A 186 -11.29 24.94 0.20
C ILE A 186 -9.94 24.21 0.09
N TYR A 187 -9.72 23.49 -1.01
CA TYR A 187 -8.47 22.79 -1.28
C TYR A 187 -7.25 23.72 -1.28
N GLN A 188 -7.30 24.82 -2.05
CA GLN A 188 -6.18 25.76 -2.15
C GLN A 188 -5.84 26.38 -0.80
N THR A 189 -6.87 26.79 -0.04
CA THR A 189 -6.68 27.36 1.30
C THR A 189 -6.00 26.37 2.25
N ALA A 190 -6.38 25.09 2.20
CA ALA A 190 -5.79 24.06 3.06
C ALA A 190 -4.36 23.65 2.63
N VAL A 191 -4.06 23.66 1.33
CA VAL A 191 -2.79 23.15 0.79
C VAL A 191 -1.68 24.19 0.78
N ILE A 192 -2.01 25.47 0.57
CA ILE A 192 -1.06 26.59 0.63
C ILE A 192 -0.58 26.82 2.07
N GLY A 193 -1.44 26.54 3.07
CA GLY A 193 -1.09 26.69 4.50
C GLY A 193 -1.08 28.14 4.99
N GLU A 194 -1.25 29.11 4.09
CA GLU A 194 -1.44 30.52 4.41
C GLU A 194 -2.95 30.82 4.44
N GLY A 195 -3.61 30.48 5.54
CA GLY A 195 -5.05 30.65 5.66
C GLY A 195 -5.59 30.39 7.07
N PRO A 196 -6.90 30.55 7.29
CA PRO A 196 -7.53 30.31 8.59
C PRO A 196 -7.53 28.83 9.00
N PHE A 197 -7.22 27.93 8.07
CA PHE A 197 -7.29 26.50 8.29
C PHE A 197 -6.10 25.98 9.09
N LYS A 198 -6.39 25.16 10.10
CA LYS A 198 -5.42 24.50 10.98
C LYS A 198 -5.19 23.04 10.55
N VAL A 199 -5.26 22.78 9.25
CA VAL A 199 -5.14 21.43 8.66
C VAL A 199 -3.66 21.08 8.54
N SER A 200 -3.25 19.95 9.10
CA SER A 200 -1.87 19.48 9.01
C SER A 200 -1.51 19.05 7.57
N ALA A 201 -0.21 18.92 7.28
CA ALA A 201 0.23 18.40 5.98
C ALA A 201 -0.30 16.98 5.71
N GLU A 202 -0.39 16.14 6.74
CA GLU A 202 -0.91 14.77 6.66
C GLU A 202 -2.43 14.77 6.38
N ASP A 203 -3.19 15.56 7.13
CA ASP A 203 -4.65 15.67 6.95
C ASP A 203 -5.03 16.34 5.63
N SER A 204 -4.18 17.23 5.10
CA SER A 204 -4.40 17.85 3.79
C SER A 204 -4.48 16.84 2.65
N LEU A 205 -3.90 15.64 2.83
CA LEU A 205 -4.02 14.55 1.85
C LEU A 205 -5.48 14.11 1.70
N HIS A 206 -6.31 14.15 2.74
CA HIS A 206 -7.74 13.84 2.60
C HIS A 206 -8.46 14.79 1.64
N LEU A 207 -8.12 16.08 1.66
CA LEU A 207 -8.68 17.07 0.73
C LEU A 207 -8.17 16.88 -0.69
N VAL A 208 -6.90 16.50 -0.85
CA VAL A 208 -6.31 16.15 -2.15
C VAL A 208 -7.04 14.96 -2.76
N GLU A 209 -7.24 13.90 -1.98
CA GLU A 209 -7.99 12.70 -2.39
C GLU A 209 -9.42 13.04 -2.76
N ALA A 210 -10.11 13.82 -1.90
CA ALA A 210 -11.49 14.25 -2.10
C ALA A 210 -11.69 14.92 -3.47
N LEU A 211 -10.88 15.93 -3.77
CA LEU A 211 -11.01 16.68 -5.01
C LEU A 211 -10.61 15.84 -6.23
N SER A 212 -9.60 14.97 -6.09
CA SER A 212 -9.18 14.05 -7.15
C SER A 212 -10.27 13.06 -7.53
N MET A 213 -11.05 12.56 -6.56
CA MET A 213 -12.21 11.69 -6.81
C MET A 213 -13.35 12.40 -7.55
N VAL A 214 -13.58 13.69 -7.25
CA VAL A 214 -14.59 14.50 -7.98
C VAL A 214 -14.13 14.76 -9.41
N ILE A 215 -12.84 15.06 -9.62
CA ILE A 215 -12.26 15.30 -10.96
C ILE A 215 -12.44 14.08 -11.87
N THR A 216 -12.34 12.88 -11.32
CA THR A 216 -12.59 11.62 -12.06
C THR A 216 -13.99 11.49 -12.65
N GLU A 217 -14.99 12.20 -12.11
CA GLU A 217 -16.36 12.18 -12.66
C GLU A 217 -16.59 13.30 -13.68
N LEU A 218 -15.59 14.12 -13.99
CA LEU A 218 -15.70 15.19 -14.98
C LEU A 218 -15.56 14.66 -16.41
N PRO A 219 -16.21 15.30 -17.39
CA PRO A 219 -15.92 15.04 -18.80
C PRO A 219 -14.44 15.34 -19.12
N SER A 220 -13.84 14.58 -20.04
CA SER A 220 -12.40 14.66 -20.37
C SER A 220 -11.89 16.09 -20.60
N GLU A 221 -12.66 16.90 -21.33
CA GLU A 221 -12.36 18.31 -21.64
C GLU A 221 -12.16 19.19 -20.38
N HIS A 222 -12.97 18.96 -19.34
CA HIS A 222 -12.93 19.72 -18.09
C HIS A 222 -11.95 19.10 -17.09
N ALA A 223 -11.81 17.77 -17.11
CA ALA A 223 -10.92 17.02 -16.23
C ALA A 223 -9.46 17.48 -16.38
N LYS A 224 -8.99 17.75 -17.60
CA LYS A 224 -7.62 18.23 -17.85
C LYS A 224 -7.33 19.56 -17.16
N LYS A 225 -8.21 20.56 -17.32
CA LYS A 225 -8.05 21.87 -16.66
C LYS A 225 -8.14 21.75 -15.14
N ALA A 226 -9.06 20.94 -14.64
CA ALA A 226 -9.22 20.72 -13.20
C ALA A 226 -8.00 20.02 -12.60
N LEU A 227 -7.44 19.00 -13.28
CA LEU A 227 -6.21 18.34 -12.86
C LEU A 227 -5.02 19.29 -12.80
N GLU A 228 -4.84 20.15 -13.81
CA GLU A 228 -3.78 21.16 -13.80
C GLU A 228 -3.94 22.15 -12.62
N ALA A 229 -5.17 22.57 -12.33
CA ALA A 229 -5.47 23.46 -11.21
C ALA A 229 -5.21 22.80 -9.84
N VAL A 230 -5.47 21.49 -9.69
CA VAL A 230 -5.19 20.75 -8.46
C VAL A 230 -3.70 20.54 -8.26
N CYS A 231 -2.93 20.28 -9.32
CA CYS A 231 -1.48 20.13 -9.19
C CYS A 231 -0.81 21.46 -8.81
N LEU A 232 -1.34 22.60 -9.25
CA LEU A 232 -0.68 23.91 -9.20
C LEU A 232 -0.10 24.30 -7.82
N PRO A 233 -0.81 24.19 -6.68
CA PRO A 233 -0.24 24.59 -5.39
C PRO A 233 1.00 23.79 -4.99
N SER A 234 1.02 22.48 -5.30
CA SER A 234 2.19 21.64 -5.02
C SER A 234 3.34 21.94 -5.98
N VAL A 235 3.01 22.23 -7.24
CA VAL A 235 3.98 22.54 -8.30
C VAL A 235 4.66 23.88 -8.07
N ALA A 236 3.90 24.90 -7.68
CA ALA A 236 4.42 26.24 -7.40
C ALA A 236 5.48 26.20 -6.29
N GLN A 237 5.19 25.47 -5.19
CA GLN A 237 6.12 25.31 -4.07
C GLN A 237 7.41 24.57 -4.48
N LEU A 238 7.29 23.49 -5.25
CA LEU A 238 8.45 22.77 -5.79
C LEU A 238 9.28 23.65 -6.75
N GLN A 239 8.63 24.44 -7.60
CA GLN A 239 9.30 25.35 -8.53
C GLN A 239 10.02 26.48 -7.79
N GLU A 240 9.40 27.04 -6.74
CA GLU A 240 10.03 28.04 -5.88
C GLU A 240 11.30 27.50 -5.22
N MET A 241 11.25 26.28 -4.68
CA MET A 241 12.43 25.61 -4.12
C MET A 241 13.54 25.38 -5.15
N ILE A 242 13.19 25.06 -6.40
CA ILE A 242 14.17 24.96 -7.49
C ILE A 242 14.79 26.33 -7.80
N ASN A 243 13.98 27.39 -7.82
CA ASN A 243 14.42 28.75 -8.14
C ASN A 243 15.38 29.32 -7.08
N GLN A 244 15.38 28.80 -5.85
CA GLN A 244 16.35 29.13 -4.80
C GLN A 244 17.77 28.61 -5.11
N GLY A 245 17.93 27.77 -6.13
CA GLY A 245 19.21 27.28 -6.63
C GLY A 245 19.64 25.92 -6.06
N PRO A 246 20.58 25.22 -6.72
CA PRO A 246 20.91 23.82 -6.42
C PRO A 246 21.56 23.61 -5.05
N GLN A 247 22.31 24.59 -4.54
CA GLN A 247 22.93 24.49 -3.20
C GLN A 247 21.88 24.51 -2.08
N VAL A 248 20.91 25.43 -2.16
CA VAL A 248 19.83 25.56 -1.18
C VAL A 248 18.89 24.36 -1.29
N LEU A 249 18.49 23.99 -2.50
CA LEU A 249 17.66 22.80 -2.75
C LEU A 249 18.33 21.54 -2.19
N GLY A 250 19.65 21.40 -2.36
CA GLY A 250 20.42 20.30 -1.80
C GLY A 250 20.37 20.20 -0.28
N GLN A 251 20.22 21.31 0.44
CA GLN A 251 20.23 21.36 1.92
C GLN A 251 18.83 21.33 2.55
N LYS A 252 17.76 21.43 1.75
CA LYS A 252 16.37 21.40 2.23
C LYS A 252 16.04 20.13 3.01
N ASN A 253 15.13 20.25 3.99
CA ASN A 253 14.65 19.08 4.72
C ASN A 253 13.84 18.18 3.76
N ALA A 254 14.05 16.87 3.84
CA ALA A 254 13.31 15.91 3.02
C ALA A 254 11.79 16.08 3.15
N ARG A 255 11.29 16.39 4.36
CA ARG A 255 9.86 16.58 4.62
C ARG A 255 9.25 17.72 3.81
N GLU A 256 9.99 18.79 3.56
CA GLU A 256 9.52 19.93 2.76
C GLU A 256 9.23 19.52 1.31
N LEU A 257 10.00 18.57 0.76
CA LEU A 257 9.80 18.06 -0.60
C LEU A 257 8.76 16.93 -0.63
N THR A 258 8.82 16.00 0.32
CA THR A 258 7.98 14.79 0.31
C THR A 258 6.50 15.11 0.41
N VAL A 259 6.11 16.14 1.17
CA VAL A 259 4.70 16.56 1.29
C VAL A 259 4.10 16.90 -0.08
N HIS A 260 4.82 17.63 -0.93
CA HIS A 260 4.33 17.99 -2.26
C HIS A 260 4.33 16.78 -3.21
N PHE A 261 5.34 15.92 -3.14
CA PHE A 261 5.34 14.69 -3.93
C PHE A 261 4.22 13.72 -3.52
N ASP A 262 3.93 13.59 -2.23
CA ASP A 262 2.85 12.73 -1.73
C ASP A 262 1.47 13.28 -2.13
N ARG A 263 1.29 14.61 -2.14
CA ARG A 263 0.09 15.27 -2.70
C ARG A 263 -0.06 14.92 -4.20
N LEU A 264 0.98 15.12 -5.00
CA LEU A 264 0.97 14.74 -6.43
C LEU A 264 0.72 13.24 -6.63
N ALA A 265 1.31 12.39 -5.80
CA ALA A 265 1.09 10.96 -5.85
C ALA A 265 -0.37 10.60 -5.59
N ASN A 266 -1.02 11.22 -4.60
CA ASN A 266 -2.45 10.99 -4.34
C ASN A 266 -3.31 11.52 -5.50
N ILE A 267 -3.00 12.67 -6.08
CA ILE A 267 -3.72 13.18 -7.26
C ILE A 267 -3.72 12.13 -8.37
N PHE A 268 -2.53 11.64 -8.73
CA PHE A 268 -2.39 10.62 -9.76
C PHE A 268 -2.94 9.26 -9.39
N ARG A 269 -3.17 8.97 -8.10
CA ARG A 269 -3.77 7.70 -7.67
C ARG A 269 -5.28 7.67 -7.92
N TYR A 270 -5.94 8.81 -7.74
CA TYR A 270 -7.40 8.89 -7.73
C TYR A 270 -8.01 9.49 -8.99
N VAL A 271 -7.23 10.24 -9.79
CA VAL A 271 -7.70 10.80 -11.08
C VAL A 271 -7.62 9.74 -12.19
N ASN A 272 -8.76 9.26 -12.67
CA ASN A 272 -8.85 8.20 -13.70
C ASN A 272 -9.06 8.78 -15.12
N HIS A 273 -8.21 9.71 -15.54
CA HIS A 273 -8.21 10.28 -16.89
C HIS A 273 -6.81 10.15 -17.52
N PRO A 274 -6.54 9.08 -18.30
CA PRO A 274 -5.20 8.81 -18.83
C PRO A 274 -4.60 9.96 -19.62
N GLU A 275 -5.36 10.57 -20.55
CA GLU A 275 -4.85 11.67 -21.38
C GLU A 275 -4.51 12.93 -20.55
N ALA A 276 -5.36 13.27 -19.58
CA ALA A 276 -5.12 14.39 -18.68
C ALA A 276 -3.89 14.16 -17.79
N VAL A 277 -3.75 12.95 -17.23
CA VAL A 277 -2.60 12.55 -16.41
C VAL A 277 -1.32 12.54 -17.23
N ALA A 278 -1.37 12.05 -18.48
CA ALA A 278 -0.26 12.12 -19.41
C ALA A 278 0.20 13.57 -19.60
N ASP A 279 -0.69 14.47 -19.99
CA ASP A 279 -0.33 15.88 -20.21
C ASP A 279 0.23 16.55 -18.95
N ALA A 280 -0.35 16.27 -17.77
CA ALA A 280 0.12 16.79 -16.50
C ALA A 280 1.55 16.35 -16.20
N ILE A 281 1.86 15.05 -16.29
CA ILE A 281 3.21 14.52 -16.05
C ILE A 281 4.23 15.15 -17.00
N GLN A 282 3.82 15.63 -18.18
CA GLN A 282 4.74 16.15 -19.22
C GLN A 282 5.31 17.47 -18.77
N LYS A 283 4.40 18.28 -18.23
CA LYS A 283 4.67 19.59 -17.68
C LYS A 283 5.46 19.47 -16.37
N LEU A 284 5.23 18.41 -15.59
CA LEU A 284 5.92 18.19 -14.31
C LEU A 284 7.30 17.55 -14.45
N TRP A 285 7.56 16.84 -15.54
CA TRP A 285 8.81 16.10 -15.72
C TRP A 285 10.08 16.94 -15.56
N PRO A 286 10.19 18.18 -16.10
CA PRO A 286 11.35 19.04 -15.88
C PRO A 286 11.61 19.36 -14.41
N ILE A 287 10.54 19.53 -13.60
CA ILE A 287 10.62 19.82 -12.16
C ILE A 287 11.13 18.60 -11.42
N PHE A 288 10.55 17.42 -11.70
CA PHE A 288 10.97 16.15 -11.11
C PHE A 288 12.44 15.88 -11.42
N LYS A 289 12.85 16.10 -12.67
CA LYS A 289 14.24 15.95 -13.10
C LYS A 289 15.18 16.91 -12.36
N ALA A 290 14.84 18.18 -12.25
CA ALA A 290 15.68 19.16 -11.56
C ALA A 290 15.91 18.81 -10.08
N ILE A 291 14.86 18.36 -9.38
CA ILE A 291 14.96 17.91 -7.99
C ILE A 291 15.79 16.63 -7.92
N PHE A 292 15.54 15.68 -8.83
CA PHE A 292 16.29 14.44 -8.91
C PHE A 292 17.80 14.68 -9.08
N ASP A 293 18.20 15.57 -9.99
CA ASP A 293 19.61 15.88 -10.27
C ASP A 293 20.37 16.40 -9.03
N VAL A 294 19.65 17.03 -8.08
CA VAL A 294 20.24 17.64 -6.88
C VAL A 294 20.06 16.77 -5.63
N ARG A 295 18.94 16.05 -5.51
CA ARG A 295 18.50 15.34 -4.30
C ARG A 295 18.56 13.81 -4.41
N ALA A 296 19.18 13.26 -5.45
CA ALA A 296 19.30 11.80 -5.64
C ALA A 296 19.87 11.07 -4.42
N TRP A 297 20.68 11.71 -3.59
CA TRP A 297 21.25 11.10 -2.39
C TRP A 297 20.24 10.89 -1.24
N ASP A 298 19.11 11.61 -1.25
CA ASP A 298 18.11 11.56 -0.17
C ASP A 298 16.99 10.54 -0.47
N MET A 299 17.07 9.41 0.23
CA MET A 299 16.17 8.26 0.06
C MET A 299 14.69 8.62 0.24
N ARG A 300 14.37 9.47 1.23
CA ARG A 300 12.98 9.77 1.57
C ARG A 300 12.31 10.60 0.47
N THR A 301 13.01 11.61 -0.06
CA THR A 301 12.53 12.42 -1.19
C THR A 301 12.37 11.58 -2.45
N MET A 302 13.35 10.72 -2.75
CA MET A 302 13.28 9.84 -3.92
C MET A 302 12.12 8.86 -3.82
N GLU A 303 11.82 8.35 -2.62
CA GLU A 303 10.69 7.44 -2.42
C GLU A 303 9.35 8.11 -2.77
N SER A 304 9.09 9.30 -2.24
CA SER A 304 7.86 10.05 -2.55
C SER A 304 7.78 10.45 -4.02
N LEU A 305 8.89 10.88 -4.64
CA LEU A 305 8.94 11.21 -6.07
C LEU A 305 8.60 9.98 -6.94
N CYS A 306 9.23 8.85 -6.67
CA CYS A 306 8.96 7.60 -7.37
C CYS A 306 7.52 7.13 -7.16
N ARG A 307 6.93 7.33 -5.98
CA ARG A 307 5.52 7.04 -5.70
C ARG A 307 4.58 7.90 -6.56
N ALA A 308 4.91 9.16 -6.80
CA ALA A 308 4.13 10.02 -7.69
C ALA A 308 4.19 9.52 -9.15
N CYS A 309 5.38 9.19 -9.64
CA CYS A 309 5.56 8.60 -10.96
C CYS A 309 4.83 7.25 -11.11
N LYS A 310 4.88 6.41 -10.06
CA LYS A 310 4.15 5.15 -10.00
C LYS A 310 2.66 5.34 -10.23
N ASN A 311 2.03 6.18 -9.42
CA ASN A 311 0.58 6.31 -9.44
C ASN A 311 0.11 6.86 -10.78
N ALA A 312 0.85 7.82 -11.35
CA ALA A 312 0.56 8.34 -12.69
C ALA A 312 0.67 7.25 -13.76
N TRP A 313 1.72 6.44 -13.70
CA TRP A 313 1.91 5.34 -14.64
C TRP A 313 0.82 4.26 -14.52
N CYS A 314 0.32 3.97 -13.31
CA CYS A 314 -0.78 3.03 -13.12
C CYS A 314 -2.06 3.49 -13.83
N VAL A 315 -2.39 4.78 -13.80
CA VAL A 315 -3.55 5.32 -14.53
C VAL A 315 -3.36 5.24 -16.03
N LEU A 316 -2.14 5.48 -16.52
CA LEU A 316 -1.85 5.39 -17.96
C LEU A 316 -1.96 3.98 -18.52
N ASN A 317 -1.80 2.95 -17.68
CA ASN A 317 -1.88 1.54 -18.09
C ASN A 317 -3.15 0.83 -17.62
N SER A 318 -4.16 1.55 -17.12
CA SER A 318 -5.48 0.95 -16.90
C SER A 318 -6.19 0.76 -18.25
N GLU A 319 -5.63 -0.06 -19.13
CA GLU A 319 -6.16 -0.38 -20.47
C GLU A 319 -7.20 -1.51 -20.48
N ASP A 320 -7.50 -2.14 -19.34
CA ASP A 320 -8.54 -3.18 -19.24
C ASP A 320 -9.99 -2.69 -19.43
N LYS A 321 -10.23 -1.44 -19.83
CA LYS A 321 -11.59 -0.92 -20.13
C LYS A 321 -11.84 -0.45 -21.56
N TYR A 322 -10.82 -0.39 -22.42
CA TYR A 322 -10.98 0.11 -23.81
C TYR A 322 -10.26 -0.79 -24.82
N HIS A 323 -10.58 -2.08 -24.84
CA HIS A 323 -10.14 -3.01 -25.90
C HIS A 323 -10.88 -2.85 -27.25
N GLN A 324 -11.40 -1.66 -27.54
CA GLN A 324 -12.06 -1.33 -28.79
C GLN A 324 -11.71 0.10 -29.23
N ASP A 325 -10.42 0.40 -29.36
CA ASP A 325 -9.98 1.28 -30.44
C ASP A 325 -8.52 1.00 -30.78
N SER A 326 -8.30 0.55 -32.01
CA SER A 326 -7.02 0.20 -32.60
C SER A 326 -6.18 1.42 -32.96
N SER A 327 -5.99 2.34 -32.00
CA SER A 327 -5.01 3.40 -32.07
C SER A 327 -4.54 3.74 -30.67
N LEU A 328 -3.41 3.16 -30.26
CA LEU A 328 -2.56 3.79 -29.26
C LEU A 328 -2.42 5.27 -29.62
N SER A 329 -3.01 6.15 -28.83
CA SER A 329 -3.04 7.59 -29.11
C SER A 329 -1.62 8.07 -29.43
N PRO A 330 -1.40 8.93 -30.45
CA PRO A 330 -0.09 9.49 -30.77
C PRO A 330 0.62 10.11 -29.55
N THR A 331 -0.16 10.54 -28.58
CA THR A 331 0.26 11.08 -27.28
C THR A 331 0.90 10.01 -26.39
N MET A 332 0.37 8.79 -26.32
CA MET A 332 0.97 7.65 -25.59
C MET A 332 2.28 7.21 -26.25
N SER A 333 2.36 7.13 -27.57
CA SER A 333 3.62 6.83 -28.28
C SER A 333 4.70 7.89 -28.05
N LYS A 334 4.33 9.18 -28.06
CA LYS A 334 5.25 10.30 -27.76
C LYS A 334 5.68 10.33 -26.29
N TRP A 335 4.85 9.81 -25.40
CA TRP A 335 5.15 9.62 -23.98
C TRP A 335 6.06 8.43 -23.69
N TYR A 336 5.78 7.30 -24.34
CA TYR A 336 6.69 6.17 -24.38
C TYR A 336 8.05 6.60 -24.93
N GLU A 337 8.09 7.44 -25.98
CA GLU A 337 9.32 8.06 -26.52
C GLU A 337 10.02 9.02 -25.52
N LEU A 338 9.28 9.78 -24.71
CA LEU A 338 9.84 10.67 -23.67
C LEU A 338 10.38 9.89 -22.46
N LEU A 339 9.74 8.80 -22.05
CA LEU A 339 10.25 7.84 -21.07
C LEU A 339 11.45 7.05 -21.63
N ARG A 340 11.38 6.59 -22.89
CA ARG A 340 12.44 5.96 -23.71
C ARG A 340 13.66 6.88 -23.88
N GLY A 341 13.42 8.19 -24.02
CA GLY A 341 14.42 9.22 -24.30
C GLY A 341 14.96 9.97 -23.08
N SER A 342 14.21 10.02 -21.98
CA SER A 342 14.63 10.70 -20.74
C SER A 342 14.97 9.72 -19.63
N TRP A 343 14.23 8.65 -19.38
CA TRP A 343 14.57 7.73 -18.28
C TRP A 343 15.65 6.73 -18.69
N GLY A 344 15.51 6.03 -19.81
CA GLY A 344 16.54 5.10 -20.30
C GLY A 344 17.85 5.79 -20.71
N LEU A 345 17.74 6.98 -21.32
CA LEU A 345 18.88 7.80 -21.74
C LEU A 345 19.44 8.69 -20.61
N GLN A 346 18.68 9.16 -19.61
CA GLN A 346 19.29 9.84 -18.43
C GLN A 346 19.81 8.84 -17.40
N LEU A 347 19.16 7.70 -17.14
CA LEU A 347 19.77 6.63 -16.33
C LEU A 347 21.04 6.12 -17.02
N GLY A 348 21.00 5.93 -18.35
CA GLY A 348 22.15 5.55 -19.16
C GLY A 348 23.23 6.62 -19.35
N ARG A 349 22.89 7.93 -19.44
CA ARG A 349 23.86 9.05 -19.55
C ARG A 349 24.37 9.51 -18.19
N CYS A 350 23.57 9.49 -17.11
CA CYS A 350 24.04 9.65 -15.74
C CYS A 350 25.04 8.54 -15.41
N TRP A 351 24.75 7.29 -15.78
CA TRP A 351 25.72 6.21 -15.65
C TRP A 351 26.98 6.46 -16.50
N ARG A 352 26.85 6.84 -17.79
CA ARG A 352 28.01 7.12 -18.66
C ARG A 352 28.85 8.32 -18.22
N LYS A 353 28.26 9.31 -17.56
CA LYS A 353 28.92 10.56 -17.10
C LYS A 353 29.50 10.43 -15.69
N TYR A 354 28.95 9.56 -14.85
CA TYR A 354 29.38 9.37 -13.46
C TYR A 354 30.07 8.03 -13.19
N LYS A 355 30.15 7.11 -14.17
CA LYS A 355 30.95 5.86 -14.10
C LYS A 355 32.37 6.09 -13.58
N ASP A 356 32.98 7.22 -13.92
CA ASP A 356 34.37 7.54 -13.57
C ASP A 356 34.54 8.31 -12.24
N TYR A 357 33.44 8.67 -11.56
CA TYR A 357 33.43 9.35 -10.24
C TYR A 357 32.93 8.44 -9.09
N MET A 358 32.79 7.13 -9.35
CA MET A 358 32.06 6.16 -8.54
C MET A 358 32.88 5.49 -7.43
N ASP A 359 33.26 6.25 -6.41
CA ASP A 359 33.93 5.70 -5.22
C ASP A 359 33.20 5.97 -3.89
N ASN A 360 32.02 6.60 -3.90
CA ASN A 360 31.32 6.94 -2.66
C ASN A 360 29.90 6.36 -2.57
N THR A 361 29.66 5.73 -1.41
CA THR A 361 28.48 5.11 -0.78
C THR A 361 27.09 5.65 -1.16
N ILE A 362 27.00 6.85 -1.72
CA ILE A 362 25.76 7.58 -2.03
C ILE A 362 25.08 7.05 -3.32
N SER A 363 25.84 6.65 -4.35
CA SER A 363 25.27 6.02 -5.56
C SER A 363 24.73 4.62 -5.29
N ARG A 364 25.31 3.91 -4.30
CA ARG A 364 24.79 2.62 -3.81
C ARG A 364 23.43 2.83 -3.17
N VAL A 365 23.30 3.79 -2.27
CA VAL A 365 22.04 4.13 -1.59
C VAL A 365 20.99 4.66 -2.57
N PHE A 366 21.36 5.41 -3.61
CA PHE A 366 20.41 5.87 -4.64
C PHE A 366 19.84 4.72 -5.48
N PHE A 367 20.67 3.77 -5.91
CA PHE A 367 20.17 2.61 -6.65
C PHE A 367 19.41 1.66 -5.74
N ILE A 368 19.84 1.49 -4.48
CA ILE A 368 19.10 0.76 -3.45
C ILE A 368 17.82 1.49 -3.06
N SER A 369 17.75 2.83 -3.10
CA SER A 369 16.56 3.64 -2.81
C SER A 369 15.61 3.68 -3.99
N LEU A 370 16.13 3.69 -5.21
CA LEU A 370 15.37 3.51 -6.42
C LEU A 370 14.82 2.08 -6.40
N VAL A 371 15.65 1.06 -6.21
CA VAL A 371 15.23 -0.35 -6.04
C VAL A 371 14.30 -0.57 -4.83
N LYS A 372 14.52 0.08 -3.67
CA LYS A 372 13.67 0.04 -2.47
C LYS A 372 12.35 0.75 -2.67
N SER A 373 12.36 1.94 -3.28
CA SER A 373 11.13 2.62 -3.66
C SER A 373 10.42 1.89 -4.80
N LEU A 374 11.20 1.16 -5.62
CA LEU A 374 10.80 0.21 -6.65
C LEU A 374 10.56 -1.21 -6.10
N SER A 375 10.55 -1.45 -4.78
CA SER A 375 10.30 -2.78 -4.18
C SER A 375 9.36 -2.74 -2.96
N PHE A 376 9.59 -1.82 -2.00
CA PHE A 376 8.91 -1.71 -0.72
C PHE A 376 7.43 -1.35 -0.92
N HIS A 377 7.09 -0.71 -2.04
CA HIS A 377 5.72 -0.43 -2.46
C HIS A 377 5.40 -0.99 -3.86
N PHE A 378 6.25 -1.88 -4.37
CA PHE A 378 6.21 -2.42 -5.72
C PHE A 378 5.81 -3.90 -5.72
N LYS A 379 4.92 -4.29 -4.81
CA LYS A 379 4.17 -5.53 -4.96
C LYS A 379 3.29 -5.54 -6.23
N GLN A 380 3.07 -4.38 -6.87
CA GLN A 380 2.13 -4.21 -7.99
C GLN A 380 2.69 -3.57 -9.28
N GLN A 381 3.73 -2.73 -9.24
CA GLN A 381 4.17 -2.01 -10.46
C GLN A 381 5.12 -2.85 -11.35
N LEU A 382 5.69 -3.91 -10.82
CA LEU A 382 6.53 -4.84 -11.56
C LEU A 382 5.74 -6.05 -12.11
N ASP A 383 4.43 -6.10 -11.83
CA ASP A 383 3.53 -6.98 -12.57
C ASP A 383 3.38 -6.53 -14.02
N LEU A 384 3.63 -5.26 -14.34
CA LEU A 384 3.33 -4.67 -15.64
C LEU A 384 4.58 -4.31 -16.47
N LEU A 385 5.76 -4.08 -15.87
CA LEU A 385 6.98 -3.71 -16.63
C LEU A 385 7.38 -4.77 -17.66
N PRO A 386 7.57 -6.06 -17.31
CA PRO A 386 7.89 -7.05 -18.31
C PRO A 386 6.63 -7.65 -18.98
N GLN A 387 5.42 -7.44 -18.43
CA GLN A 387 4.14 -7.78 -19.07
C GLN A 387 3.88 -6.87 -20.30
N ILE A 388 4.28 -5.60 -20.21
CA ILE A 388 4.16 -4.59 -21.27
C ILE A 388 5.40 -4.57 -22.17
N PHE A 389 6.62 -4.53 -21.61
CA PHE A 389 7.86 -4.40 -22.39
C PHE A 389 8.51 -5.72 -22.82
N GLY A 390 8.13 -6.86 -22.22
CA GLY A 390 8.56 -8.18 -22.69
C GLY A 390 7.85 -8.60 -23.98
N SER A 391 6.67 -8.04 -24.21
CA SER A 391 5.81 -8.32 -25.37
C SER A 391 6.11 -7.40 -26.56
N ASP A 392 6.65 -6.19 -26.34
CA ASP A 392 7.02 -5.24 -27.39
C ASP A 392 8.52 -5.38 -27.79
N PRO A 393 8.82 -5.86 -29.02
CA PRO A 393 10.19 -6.05 -29.50
C PRO A 393 11.05 -4.78 -29.49
N SER A 394 10.44 -3.59 -29.52
CA SER A 394 11.14 -2.31 -29.61
C SER A 394 11.84 -1.88 -28.31
N CYS A 395 11.44 -2.47 -27.17
CA CYS A 395 11.95 -2.15 -25.84
C CYS A 395 12.86 -3.23 -25.22
N ALA A 396 12.89 -4.42 -25.84
CA ALA A 396 13.64 -5.58 -25.39
C ALA A 396 15.14 -5.29 -25.14
N ASN A 397 15.78 -4.52 -26.02
CA ASN A 397 17.21 -4.18 -25.89
C ASN A 397 17.51 -3.26 -24.69
N TYR A 398 16.62 -2.31 -24.41
CA TYR A 398 16.79 -1.41 -23.27
C TYR A 398 16.56 -2.14 -21.95
N LEU A 399 15.52 -2.97 -21.90
CA LEU A 399 15.21 -3.80 -20.75
C LEU A 399 16.35 -4.79 -20.45
N LYS A 400 16.93 -5.39 -21.50
CA LYS A 400 18.11 -6.26 -21.37
C LYS A 400 19.30 -5.53 -20.74
N VAL A 401 19.69 -4.36 -21.26
CA VAL A 401 20.81 -3.58 -20.71
C VAL A 401 20.55 -3.15 -19.25
N LEU A 402 19.30 -2.81 -18.93
CA LEU A 402 18.90 -2.45 -17.57
C LEU A 402 19.02 -3.65 -16.61
N ILE A 403 18.46 -4.80 -16.99
CA ILE A 403 18.55 -6.07 -16.26
C ILE A 403 20.02 -6.43 -16.03
N GLU A 404 20.82 -6.45 -17.09
CA GLU A 404 22.24 -6.81 -17.02
C GLU A 404 23.02 -5.86 -16.08
N SER A 405 22.83 -4.56 -16.21
CA SER A 405 23.53 -3.57 -15.38
C SER A 405 23.11 -3.64 -13.90
N LEU A 406 21.80 -3.72 -13.64
CA LEU A 406 21.24 -3.71 -12.30
C LEU A 406 21.67 -4.94 -11.51
N PHE A 407 21.43 -6.12 -12.06
CA PHE A 407 21.70 -7.35 -11.36
C PHE A 407 23.19 -7.68 -11.29
N SER A 408 24.01 -7.30 -12.29
CA SER A 408 25.46 -7.46 -12.18
C SER A 408 26.00 -6.70 -10.97
N HIS A 409 25.54 -5.46 -10.76
CA HIS A 409 25.96 -4.68 -9.60
C HIS A 409 25.49 -5.30 -8.28
N THR A 410 24.22 -5.71 -8.21
CA THR A 410 23.67 -6.33 -6.99
C THR A 410 24.32 -7.66 -6.65
N ALA A 411 24.62 -8.49 -7.65
CA ALA A 411 25.36 -9.73 -7.46
C ALA A 411 26.77 -9.49 -6.90
N CYS A 412 27.45 -8.41 -7.32
CA CYS A 412 28.75 -8.02 -6.74
C CYS A 412 28.65 -7.49 -5.29
N LEU A 413 27.47 -7.03 -4.85
CA LEU A 413 27.25 -6.60 -3.47
C LEU A 413 26.90 -7.76 -2.53
N LEU A 414 26.33 -8.84 -3.08
CA LEU A 414 25.79 -9.97 -2.32
C LEU A 414 26.64 -11.22 -2.50
N THR A 415 27.90 -11.13 -2.09
CA THR A 415 28.90 -12.20 -2.30
C THR A 415 29.06 -13.13 -1.10
N LYS A 416 28.64 -12.70 0.09
CA LYS A 416 28.73 -13.47 1.33
C LYS A 416 27.43 -13.37 2.11
N ILE A 417 27.13 -14.37 2.94
CA ILE A 417 25.92 -14.37 3.81
C ILE A 417 25.83 -13.14 4.73
N GLN A 418 26.97 -12.56 5.12
CA GLN A 418 27.03 -11.33 5.91
C GLN A 418 26.46 -10.13 5.15
N ASP A 419 26.65 -10.06 3.83
CA ASP A 419 26.13 -8.99 2.99
C ASP A 419 24.60 -9.00 3.00
N PHE A 420 23.99 -10.18 2.84
CA PHE A 420 22.54 -10.40 2.95
C PHE A 420 21.99 -10.02 4.31
N THR A 421 22.73 -10.31 5.38
CA THR A 421 22.31 -9.97 6.75
C THR A 421 22.40 -8.46 7.00
N SER A 422 23.41 -7.81 6.43
CA SER A 422 23.60 -6.36 6.56
C SER A 422 22.63 -5.53 5.71
N ARG A 423 22.14 -6.10 4.60
CA ARG A 423 21.29 -5.43 3.61
C ARG A 423 20.18 -6.37 3.08
N PRO A 424 19.29 -6.84 3.97
CA PRO A 424 18.27 -7.82 3.60
C PRO A 424 17.20 -7.27 2.68
N ASP A 425 16.94 -5.97 2.79
CA ASP A 425 16.12 -5.18 1.87
C ASP A 425 16.58 -5.30 0.42
N ILE A 426 17.86 -5.07 0.14
CA ILE A 426 18.41 -5.19 -1.22
C ILE A 426 18.22 -6.61 -1.77
N ALA A 427 18.47 -7.61 -0.92
CA ALA A 427 18.31 -9.00 -1.31
C ALA A 427 16.84 -9.32 -1.64
N ASP A 428 15.91 -8.93 -0.78
CA ASP A 428 14.47 -9.07 -1.01
C ASP A 428 14.06 -8.48 -2.36
N ASP A 429 14.40 -7.22 -2.58
CA ASP A 429 14.06 -6.45 -3.77
C ASP A 429 14.64 -7.05 -5.06
N CYS A 430 15.90 -7.46 -4.98
CA CYS A 430 16.62 -8.08 -6.09
C CYS A 430 15.92 -9.37 -6.53
N PHE A 431 15.62 -10.27 -5.61
CA PHE A 431 15.04 -11.55 -5.96
C PHE A 431 13.54 -11.45 -6.30
N LEU A 432 12.81 -10.50 -5.73
CA LEU A 432 11.45 -10.15 -6.19
C LEU A 432 11.44 -9.69 -7.65
N LEU A 433 12.37 -8.81 -8.03
CA LEU A 433 12.51 -8.36 -9.42
C LEU A 433 12.95 -9.51 -10.33
N ALA A 434 13.91 -10.35 -9.90
CA ALA A 434 14.40 -11.48 -10.68
C ALA A 434 13.29 -12.52 -10.96
N SER A 435 12.50 -12.88 -9.94
CA SER A 435 11.28 -13.72 -10.09
C SER A 435 10.34 -13.20 -11.18
N ARG A 436 10.16 -11.88 -11.24
CA ARG A 436 9.27 -11.26 -12.22
C ARG A 436 9.89 -11.21 -13.62
N CYS A 437 11.19 -10.99 -13.73
CA CYS A 437 11.89 -11.12 -15.00
C CYS A 437 11.70 -12.53 -15.59
N ILE A 438 11.73 -13.57 -14.76
CA ILE A 438 11.44 -14.95 -15.19
C ILE A 438 10.00 -15.09 -15.70
N ARG A 439 9.02 -14.54 -14.96
CA ARG A 439 7.59 -14.69 -15.28
C ARG A 439 7.19 -13.98 -16.58
N TYR A 440 7.77 -12.82 -16.85
CA TYR A 440 7.26 -11.90 -17.86
C TYR A 440 8.22 -11.66 -19.04
N CYS A 441 9.54 -11.76 -18.84
CA CYS A 441 10.53 -11.63 -19.92
C CYS A 441 11.63 -12.70 -19.86
N PRO A 442 11.28 -14.01 -19.79
CA PRO A 442 12.26 -15.09 -19.69
C PRO A 442 13.28 -15.07 -20.85
N GLN A 443 12.84 -14.73 -22.05
CA GLN A 443 13.68 -14.63 -23.26
C GLN A 443 14.79 -13.58 -23.17
N LEU A 444 14.68 -12.60 -22.28
CA LEU A 444 15.72 -11.59 -22.05
C LEU A 444 16.59 -11.93 -20.84
N PHE A 445 16.00 -12.57 -19.83
CA PHE A 445 16.66 -12.87 -18.57
C PHE A 445 17.57 -14.10 -18.65
N PHE A 446 17.09 -15.23 -19.17
CA PHE A 446 17.90 -16.47 -19.21
C PHE A 446 19.16 -16.35 -20.08
N PRO A 447 19.14 -15.72 -21.27
CA PRO A 447 20.34 -15.55 -22.08
C PRO A 447 21.32 -14.51 -21.53
N SER A 448 20.95 -13.77 -20.48
CA SER A 448 21.82 -12.75 -19.89
C SER A 448 22.96 -13.39 -19.09
N THR A 449 24.12 -12.75 -19.10
CA THR A 449 25.30 -13.20 -18.31
C THR A 449 25.08 -13.10 -16.80
N VAL A 450 24.05 -12.36 -16.40
CA VAL A 450 23.65 -12.17 -15.01
C VAL A 450 23.01 -13.42 -14.41
N PHE A 451 22.26 -14.19 -15.20
CA PHE A 451 21.45 -15.29 -14.66
C PHE A 451 22.27 -16.30 -13.84
N PRO A 452 23.43 -16.81 -14.32
CA PRO A 452 24.30 -17.66 -13.51
C PRO A 452 24.74 -17.01 -12.19
N SER A 453 25.12 -15.73 -12.24
CA SER A 453 25.57 -14.98 -11.07
C SER A 453 24.47 -14.82 -10.02
N LEU A 454 23.21 -14.67 -10.45
CA LEU A 454 22.06 -14.60 -9.54
C LEU A 454 21.72 -15.96 -8.92
N VAL A 455 21.91 -17.07 -9.64
CA VAL A 455 21.76 -18.41 -9.07
C VAL A 455 22.82 -18.64 -7.98
N ASP A 456 24.08 -18.27 -8.25
CA ASP A 456 25.16 -18.37 -7.25
C ASP A 456 24.88 -17.47 -6.02
N CYS A 457 24.42 -16.25 -6.26
CA CYS A 457 23.98 -15.32 -5.22
C CYS A 457 22.82 -15.91 -4.38
N ALA A 458 21.81 -16.50 -5.03
CA ALA A 458 20.69 -17.15 -4.35
C ALA A 458 21.18 -18.29 -3.44
N MET A 459 22.07 -19.16 -3.93
CA MET A 459 22.62 -20.27 -3.16
C MET A 459 23.33 -19.81 -1.87
N ILE A 460 24.01 -18.66 -1.92
CA ILE A 460 24.62 -18.04 -0.73
C ILE A 460 23.55 -17.48 0.21
N GLY A 461 22.52 -16.83 -0.34
CA GLY A 461 21.52 -16.07 0.41
C GLY A 461 20.34 -16.85 0.98
N ILE A 462 19.99 -18.05 0.48
CA ILE A 462 18.78 -18.80 0.90
C ILE A 462 18.70 -18.96 2.43
N THR A 463 19.84 -19.11 3.10
CA THR A 463 19.91 -19.34 4.56
C THR A 463 19.89 -18.07 5.41
N VAL A 464 19.67 -16.89 4.80
CA VAL A 464 19.60 -15.61 5.51
C VAL A 464 18.47 -15.63 6.55
N GLN A 465 18.77 -15.16 7.77
CA GLN A 465 17.81 -15.09 8.87
C GLN A 465 16.93 -13.83 8.80
N HIS A 466 16.43 -13.51 7.61
CA HIS A 466 15.52 -12.39 7.38
C HIS A 466 14.27 -12.86 6.62
N ARG A 467 13.10 -12.47 7.13
CA ARG A 467 11.79 -12.98 6.69
C ARG A 467 11.52 -12.69 5.20
N GLU A 468 11.50 -11.44 4.79
CA GLU A 468 11.07 -11.13 3.41
C GLU A 468 12.14 -11.58 2.39
N ALA A 469 13.40 -11.16 2.58
CA ALA A 469 14.56 -11.60 1.79
C ALA A 469 14.65 -13.11 1.49
N CYS A 470 14.59 -13.97 2.51
CA CYS A 470 14.66 -15.42 2.32
C CYS A 470 13.48 -15.96 1.49
N ASN A 471 12.27 -15.44 1.72
CA ASN A 471 11.11 -15.85 0.93
C ASN A 471 11.26 -15.46 -0.53
N SER A 472 11.74 -14.26 -0.81
CA SER A 472 11.94 -13.78 -2.18
C SER A 472 13.01 -14.57 -2.92
N ILE A 473 14.09 -14.96 -2.24
CA ILE A 473 15.12 -15.86 -2.80
C ILE A 473 14.52 -17.24 -3.11
N LEU A 474 13.76 -17.84 -2.17
CA LEU A 474 13.14 -19.15 -2.38
C LEU A 474 12.11 -19.11 -3.52
N ASN A 475 11.30 -18.05 -3.60
CA ASN A 475 10.34 -17.86 -4.69
C ASN A 475 11.05 -17.73 -6.04
N PHE A 476 12.18 -17.00 -6.11
CA PHE A 476 13.01 -16.94 -7.31
C PHE A 476 13.52 -18.31 -7.73
N VAL A 477 14.02 -19.11 -6.79
CA VAL A 477 14.48 -20.48 -7.06
C VAL A 477 13.33 -21.35 -7.57
N SER A 478 12.14 -21.24 -6.98
CA SER A 478 10.94 -21.93 -7.46
C SER A 478 10.51 -21.49 -8.86
N ASP A 479 10.48 -20.18 -9.14
CA ASP A 479 10.09 -19.63 -10.44
C ASP A 479 11.05 -20.10 -11.55
N ILE A 480 12.34 -20.34 -11.25
CA ILE A 480 13.30 -20.95 -12.21
C ILE A 480 12.85 -22.37 -12.61
N PHE A 481 12.30 -23.13 -11.68
CA PHE A 481 11.91 -24.53 -11.91
C PHE A 481 10.53 -24.63 -12.58
N ASP A 482 9.59 -23.77 -12.21
CA ASP A 482 8.18 -23.78 -12.67
C ASP A 482 7.93 -23.00 -14.00
N LEU A 483 8.89 -23.03 -14.93
CA LEU A 483 8.81 -22.33 -16.23
C LEU A 483 7.74 -22.84 -17.22
N SER A 484 6.89 -23.79 -16.81
CA SER A 484 6.13 -24.69 -17.69
C SER A 484 5.00 -24.06 -18.51
N ASN A 485 4.74 -22.74 -18.39
CA ASN A 485 3.58 -22.09 -19.02
C ASN A 485 3.90 -20.98 -20.04
N SER A 486 5.15 -20.83 -20.49
CA SER A 486 5.49 -19.80 -21.49
C SER A 486 5.66 -20.38 -22.91
N THR A 487 5.03 -19.74 -23.89
CA THR A 487 5.02 -20.10 -25.32
C THR A 487 6.39 -20.07 -26.01
N ASN A 488 7.45 -19.61 -25.32
CA ASN A 488 8.84 -19.56 -25.78
C ASN A 488 9.79 -20.49 -24.98
N GLY A 489 9.24 -21.46 -24.25
CA GLY A 489 9.96 -22.22 -23.22
C GLY A 489 11.20 -23.00 -23.68
N GLU A 490 11.21 -23.58 -24.88
CA GLU A 490 12.24 -24.56 -25.27
C GLU A 490 13.68 -24.00 -25.27
N SER A 491 13.91 -22.77 -25.77
CA SER A 491 15.24 -22.16 -25.78
C SER A 491 15.70 -21.75 -24.37
N CYS A 492 14.78 -21.22 -23.55
CA CYS A 492 15.07 -20.82 -22.17
C CYS A 492 15.38 -22.02 -21.27
N LEU A 493 14.69 -23.15 -21.48
CA LEU A 493 14.92 -24.39 -20.74
C LEU A 493 16.33 -24.93 -20.96
N SER A 494 16.84 -24.89 -22.20
CA SER A 494 18.21 -25.35 -22.50
C SER A 494 19.28 -24.53 -21.76
N ILE A 495 19.10 -23.20 -21.72
CA ILE A 495 20.02 -22.29 -21.04
C ILE A 495 19.93 -22.48 -19.53
N ARG A 496 18.71 -22.57 -18.99
CA ARG A 496 18.48 -22.87 -17.57
C ARG A 496 19.20 -24.14 -17.17
N ASP A 497 18.99 -25.23 -17.91
CA ASP A 497 19.54 -26.53 -17.55
C ASP A 497 21.06 -26.55 -17.60
N SER A 498 21.69 -25.79 -18.51
CA SER A 498 23.15 -25.62 -18.54
C SER A 498 23.72 -24.98 -17.26
N VAL A 499 22.94 -24.13 -16.59
CA VAL A 499 23.33 -23.43 -15.36
C VAL A 499 22.96 -24.19 -14.10
N ILE A 500 21.77 -24.79 -14.08
CA ILE A 500 21.19 -25.44 -12.90
C ILE A 500 21.73 -26.86 -12.70
N ILE A 501 21.91 -27.68 -13.75
CA ILE A 501 22.36 -29.07 -13.58
C ILE A 501 23.71 -29.15 -12.83
N PRO A 502 24.74 -28.33 -13.14
CA PRO A 502 26.00 -28.33 -12.38
C PRO A 502 25.84 -27.93 -10.90
N ARG A 503 24.80 -27.14 -10.58
CA ARG A 503 24.53 -26.60 -9.25
C ARG A 503 23.48 -27.41 -8.48
N GLY A 504 22.80 -28.34 -9.15
CA GLY A 504 21.70 -29.14 -8.64
C GLY A 504 22.00 -29.85 -7.31
N PRO A 505 23.12 -30.58 -7.17
CA PRO A 505 23.50 -31.22 -5.91
C PRO A 505 23.58 -30.23 -4.75
N THR A 506 24.22 -29.08 -4.97
CA THR A 506 24.41 -28.04 -3.94
C THR A 506 23.11 -27.35 -3.59
N ILE A 507 22.26 -27.01 -4.58
CA ILE A 507 20.93 -26.42 -4.34
C ILE A 507 20.07 -27.39 -3.53
N THR A 508 20.05 -28.67 -3.90
CA THR A 508 19.30 -29.73 -3.19
C THR A 508 19.79 -29.83 -1.74
N ARG A 509 21.10 -29.86 -1.52
CA ARG A 509 21.71 -29.89 -0.19
C ARG A 509 21.30 -28.67 0.66
N ILE A 510 21.31 -27.47 0.09
CA ILE A 510 20.91 -26.24 0.78
C ILE A 510 19.41 -26.28 1.14
N LEU A 511 18.54 -26.70 0.23
CA LEU A 511 17.09 -26.81 0.49
C LEU A 511 16.80 -27.85 1.59
N VAL A 512 17.44 -29.02 1.54
CA VAL A 512 17.32 -30.05 2.60
C VAL A 512 17.88 -29.53 3.92
N ALA A 513 19.00 -28.79 3.92
CA ALA A 513 19.52 -28.15 5.12
C ALA A 513 18.52 -27.13 5.70
N CYS A 514 17.82 -26.38 4.85
CA CYS A 514 16.78 -25.43 5.26
C CYS A 514 15.58 -26.12 5.91
N LEU A 515 15.09 -27.22 5.30
CA LEU A 515 14.03 -28.04 5.88
C LEU A 515 14.43 -28.59 7.25
N THR A 516 15.63 -29.13 7.36
CA THR A 516 16.11 -29.85 8.55
C THR A 516 16.70 -28.95 9.65
N GLY A 517 16.58 -27.63 9.55
CA GLY A 517 16.89 -26.72 10.66
C GLY A 517 17.78 -25.52 10.36
N ALA A 518 18.17 -25.24 9.11
CA ALA A 518 18.91 -24.03 8.80
C ALA A 518 18.03 -22.77 8.86
N LEU A 519 16.72 -22.93 8.62
CA LEU A 519 15.71 -21.86 8.72
C LEU A 519 14.67 -22.15 9.81
N PRO A 520 13.99 -21.12 10.35
CA PRO A 520 12.87 -21.30 11.30
C PRO A 520 11.69 -22.08 10.69
N SER A 521 10.91 -22.78 11.53
CA SER A 521 9.77 -23.59 11.08
C SER A 521 8.70 -22.81 10.32
N SER A 522 8.61 -21.50 10.54
CA SER A 522 7.69 -20.61 9.80
C SER A 522 7.95 -20.56 8.29
N ARG A 523 9.07 -21.11 7.80
CA ARG A 523 9.52 -21.07 6.40
C ARG A 523 9.46 -22.40 5.68
N LEU A 524 9.09 -23.46 6.38
CA LEU A 524 9.10 -24.82 5.84
C LEU A 524 8.24 -24.93 4.59
N GLU A 525 7.06 -24.33 4.59
CA GLU A 525 6.15 -24.35 3.44
C GLU A 525 6.81 -23.87 2.14
N THR A 526 7.50 -22.72 2.17
CA THR A 526 8.17 -22.16 0.99
C THR A 526 9.37 -23.01 0.55
N VAL A 527 10.12 -23.59 1.50
CA VAL A 527 11.25 -24.47 1.20
C VAL A 527 10.77 -25.80 0.60
N THR A 528 9.70 -26.38 1.17
CA THR A 528 9.06 -27.60 0.67
C THR A 528 8.56 -27.39 -0.75
N TYR A 529 7.93 -26.25 -1.03
CA TYR A 529 7.53 -25.88 -2.38
C TYR A 529 8.72 -25.82 -3.36
N ALA A 530 9.80 -25.13 -2.99
CA ALA A 530 11.02 -25.05 -3.82
C ALA A 530 11.67 -26.41 -4.08
N LEU A 531 11.71 -27.29 -3.07
CA LEU A 531 12.24 -28.64 -3.23
C LEU A 531 11.36 -29.48 -4.18
N LEU A 532 10.04 -29.42 -4.03
CA LEU A 532 9.11 -30.14 -4.89
C LEU A 532 9.14 -29.61 -6.33
N ALA A 533 9.28 -28.30 -6.53
CA ALA A 533 9.46 -27.69 -7.85
C ALA A 533 10.75 -28.18 -8.53
N LEU A 534 11.87 -28.24 -7.79
CA LEU A 534 13.13 -28.83 -8.27
C LEU A 534 12.94 -30.30 -8.69
N THR A 535 12.27 -31.08 -7.84
CA THR A 535 12.04 -32.51 -8.09
C THR A 535 11.15 -32.75 -9.29
N ARG A 536 10.14 -31.91 -9.52
CA ARG A 536 9.30 -31.97 -10.73
C ARG A 536 10.06 -31.58 -11.99
N ALA A 537 10.93 -30.56 -11.90
CA ALA A 537 11.68 -30.07 -13.06
C ALA A 537 12.76 -31.05 -13.54
N TYR A 538 13.43 -31.77 -12.62
CA TYR A 538 14.59 -32.61 -12.94
C TYR A 538 14.40 -34.12 -12.69
N GLY A 539 13.26 -34.52 -12.11
CA GLY A 539 12.87 -35.92 -11.94
C GLY A 539 13.95 -36.78 -11.25
N LEU A 540 14.43 -37.80 -11.96
CA LEU A 540 15.43 -38.76 -11.46
C LEU A 540 16.73 -38.09 -10.99
N LYS A 541 17.20 -37.02 -11.65
CA LYS A 541 18.42 -36.31 -11.23
C LYS A 541 18.26 -35.67 -9.85
N ALA A 542 17.10 -35.06 -9.59
CA ALA A 542 16.81 -34.48 -8.28
C ALA A 542 16.72 -35.55 -7.18
N LEU A 543 16.23 -36.75 -7.51
CA LEU A 543 16.20 -37.89 -6.58
C LEU A 543 17.61 -38.39 -6.24
N GLU A 544 18.50 -38.47 -7.23
CA GLU A 544 19.91 -38.83 -7.01
C GLU A 544 20.58 -37.83 -6.07
N TRP A 545 20.42 -36.52 -6.34
CA TRP A 545 20.96 -35.47 -5.48
C TRP A 545 20.40 -35.52 -4.06
N ALA A 546 19.09 -35.74 -3.91
CA ALA A 546 18.45 -35.85 -2.60
C ALA A 546 18.94 -37.09 -1.83
N LYS A 547 19.11 -38.23 -2.52
CA LYS A 547 19.63 -39.46 -1.94
C LYS A 547 21.06 -39.29 -1.44
N GLU A 548 21.92 -38.66 -2.22
CA GLU A 548 23.28 -38.31 -1.81
C GLU A 548 23.27 -37.39 -0.58
N CYS A 549 22.42 -36.36 -0.56
CA CYS A 549 22.31 -35.43 0.57
C CYS A 549 21.87 -36.12 1.87
N VAL A 550 20.80 -36.91 1.81
CA VAL A 550 20.24 -37.59 2.99
C VAL A 550 21.18 -38.68 3.51
N SER A 551 22.00 -39.29 2.64
CA SER A 551 23.01 -40.28 3.04
C SER A 551 24.10 -39.72 3.95
N LEU A 552 24.36 -38.40 3.88
CA LEU A 552 25.35 -37.71 4.69
C LEU A 552 24.88 -37.46 6.14
N ILE A 553 23.56 -37.50 6.37
CA ILE A 553 23.01 -37.37 7.71
C ILE A 553 23.34 -38.65 8.50
N PRO A 554 23.79 -38.58 9.76
CA PRO A 554 24.02 -39.77 10.57
C PRO A 554 22.72 -40.53 10.90
N SER A 555 22.80 -41.86 11.00
CA SER A 555 21.64 -42.71 11.37
C SER A 555 21.18 -42.51 12.82
N THR A 556 22.02 -41.89 13.65
CA THR A 556 21.69 -41.44 15.02
C THR A 556 20.70 -40.27 15.03
N ALA A 557 20.69 -39.47 13.96
CA ALA A 557 19.81 -38.31 13.80
C ALA A 557 18.51 -38.69 13.07
N VAL A 558 18.62 -39.43 11.95
CA VAL A 558 17.49 -39.82 11.09
C VAL A 558 17.59 -41.30 10.72
N THR A 559 16.55 -42.06 11.01
CA THR A 559 16.44 -43.50 10.77
C THR A 559 16.26 -43.84 9.29
N GLU A 560 16.60 -45.07 8.88
CA GLU A 560 16.47 -45.50 7.49
C GLU A 560 15.00 -45.47 6.98
N LEU A 561 14.04 -45.69 7.88
CA LEU A 561 12.60 -45.60 7.58
C LEU A 561 12.19 -44.16 7.22
N GLU A 562 12.66 -43.17 7.98
CA GLU A 562 12.37 -41.75 7.72
C GLU A 562 13.02 -41.31 6.40
N ARG A 563 14.24 -41.77 6.09
CA ARG A 563 14.93 -41.50 4.81
C ARG A 563 14.16 -42.05 3.62
N THR A 564 13.74 -43.31 3.71
CA THR A 564 13.02 -43.99 2.63
C THR A 564 11.66 -43.35 2.37
N ARG A 565 10.93 -42.95 3.42
CA ARG A 565 9.68 -42.18 3.27
C ARG A 565 9.88 -40.83 2.59
N PHE A 566 10.91 -40.08 3.00
CA PHE A 566 11.25 -38.80 2.37
C PHE A 566 11.59 -38.97 0.88
N LEU A 567 12.43 -39.94 0.54
CA LEU A 567 12.79 -40.24 -0.85
C LEU A 567 11.60 -40.74 -1.68
N GLN A 568 10.69 -41.50 -1.07
CA GLN A 568 9.45 -41.94 -1.73
C GLN A 568 8.56 -40.74 -2.07
N ALA A 569 8.39 -39.79 -1.14
CA ALA A 569 7.60 -38.58 -1.40
C ALA A 569 8.20 -37.74 -2.54
N LEU A 570 9.53 -37.61 -2.61
CA LEU A 570 10.17 -36.98 -3.76
C LEU A 570 9.99 -37.79 -5.05
N SER A 571 9.99 -39.12 -4.98
CA SER A 571 9.78 -39.98 -6.15
C SER A 571 8.35 -39.82 -6.71
N ASP A 572 7.38 -39.68 -5.81
CA ASP A 572 5.99 -39.40 -6.16
C ASP A 572 5.84 -37.98 -6.72
N ALA A 573 6.59 -37.00 -6.21
CA ALA A 573 6.67 -35.65 -6.78
C ALA A 573 7.22 -35.66 -8.21
N ALA A 574 8.30 -36.42 -8.45
CA ALA A 574 8.94 -36.57 -9.75
C ALA A 574 8.02 -37.23 -10.80
N SER A 575 7.06 -38.06 -10.35
CA SER A 575 6.06 -38.68 -11.23
C SER A 575 4.80 -37.82 -11.44
N GLY A 576 4.75 -36.62 -10.86
CA GLY A 576 3.65 -35.65 -11.06
C GLY A 576 2.49 -35.78 -10.07
N ALA A 577 2.68 -36.46 -8.92
CA ALA A 577 1.65 -36.56 -7.90
C ALA A 577 1.27 -35.19 -7.28
N ASN A 578 0.04 -35.12 -6.73
CA ASN A 578 -0.53 -33.89 -6.19
C ASN A 578 0.21 -33.43 -4.91
N MET A 579 0.50 -32.13 -4.79
CA MET A 579 1.35 -31.54 -3.74
C MET A 579 0.86 -31.86 -2.32
N ASN A 580 -0.45 -31.86 -2.10
CA ASN A 580 -1.04 -31.92 -0.75
C ASN A 580 -0.74 -33.24 -0.01
N GLY A 581 -0.50 -34.35 -0.73
CA GLY A 581 -0.12 -35.63 -0.13
C GLY A 581 1.38 -35.78 0.15
N LEU A 582 2.21 -34.91 -0.43
CA LEU A 582 3.68 -35.00 -0.41
C LEU A 582 4.31 -34.13 0.69
N VAL A 583 3.55 -33.19 1.24
CA VAL A 583 4.00 -32.30 2.32
C VAL A 583 4.20 -33.07 3.62
N VAL A 584 3.32 -34.03 3.95
CA VAL A 584 3.36 -34.75 5.23
C VAL A 584 4.69 -35.50 5.44
N PRO A 585 5.21 -36.32 4.50
CA PRO A 585 6.50 -36.99 4.69
C PRO A 585 7.70 -36.02 4.72
N ILE A 586 7.58 -34.85 4.08
CA ILE A 586 8.63 -33.81 4.08
C ILE A 586 8.65 -33.08 5.43
N ASP A 587 7.49 -32.84 6.03
CA ASP A 587 7.38 -32.25 7.35
C ASP A 587 7.85 -33.24 8.44
N GLU A 588 7.58 -34.54 8.28
CA GLU A 588 8.07 -35.59 9.21
C GLU A 588 9.60 -35.54 9.39
N ILE A 589 10.38 -35.49 8.30
CA ILE A 589 11.84 -35.43 8.40
C ILE A 589 12.33 -34.10 9.02
N SER A 590 11.60 -33.00 8.79
CA SER A 590 11.89 -31.70 9.40
C SER A 590 11.70 -31.76 10.93
N GLU A 591 10.57 -32.31 11.40
CA GLU A 591 10.27 -32.47 12.83
C GLU A 591 11.31 -33.35 13.54
N VAL A 592 11.70 -34.48 12.92
CA VAL A 592 12.73 -35.38 13.46
C VAL A 592 14.08 -34.66 13.62
N CYS A 593 14.48 -33.87 12.63
CA CYS A 593 15.73 -33.12 12.67
C CYS A 593 15.70 -31.96 13.67
N ARG A 594 14.52 -31.46 14.03
CA ARG A 594 14.30 -30.32 14.96
C ARG A 594 13.95 -30.75 16.39
N ARG A 595 13.79 -32.06 16.66
CA ARG A 595 13.36 -32.60 17.96
C ARG A 595 14.21 -32.15 19.15
N ASN A 596 15.51 -31.93 18.94
CA ASN A 596 16.39 -31.28 19.92
C ASN A 596 17.55 -30.56 19.23
N ARG A 597 18.18 -29.64 19.97
CA ARG A 597 19.29 -28.81 19.46
C ARG A 597 20.50 -29.64 19.02
N THR A 598 20.82 -30.72 19.72
CA THR A 598 21.97 -31.59 19.41
C THR A 598 21.81 -32.31 18.08
N VAL A 599 20.61 -32.85 17.81
CA VAL A 599 20.27 -33.51 16.55
C VAL A 599 20.30 -32.49 15.42
N GLN A 600 19.73 -31.31 15.64
CA GLN A 600 19.80 -30.21 14.67
C GLN A 600 21.26 -29.83 14.37
N GLU A 601 22.13 -29.69 15.37
CA GLU A 601 23.55 -29.37 15.19
C GLU A 601 24.31 -30.48 14.43
N ILE A 602 24.02 -31.75 14.69
CA ILE A 602 24.59 -32.89 13.96
C ILE A 602 24.16 -32.86 12.48
N VAL A 603 22.87 -32.67 12.22
CA VAL A 603 22.32 -32.62 10.86
C VAL A 603 22.87 -31.40 10.11
N GLN A 604 22.92 -30.24 10.76
CA GLN A 604 23.47 -29.03 10.17
C GLN A 604 24.98 -29.12 9.95
N GLY A 605 25.74 -29.79 10.82
CA GLY A 605 27.16 -30.08 10.60
C GLY A 605 27.39 -30.98 9.38
N ALA A 606 26.47 -31.91 9.11
CA ALA A 606 26.52 -32.81 7.96
C ALA A 606 26.06 -32.16 6.64
N LEU A 607 25.17 -31.16 6.71
CA LEU A 607 24.50 -30.58 5.53
C LEU A 607 24.90 -29.15 5.17
N ARG A 608 25.38 -28.33 6.12
CA ARG A 608 25.84 -26.99 5.78
C ARG A 608 27.07 -27.08 4.89
N PRO A 609 27.18 -26.26 3.83
CA PRO A 609 28.44 -26.13 3.12
C PRO A 609 29.46 -25.45 4.05
N LEU A 610 30.60 -26.11 4.27
CA LEU A 610 31.79 -25.54 4.92
C LEU A 610 32.37 -24.52 3.94
N ASP A 611 32.02 -23.25 4.10
CA ASP A 611 32.35 -22.12 3.22
C ASP A 611 32.04 -22.36 1.72
N LEU A 612 31.00 -21.71 1.21
CA LEU A 612 30.70 -21.61 -0.22
C LEU A 612 31.78 -20.76 -0.93
N ASN A 613 33.02 -21.24 -1.02
CA ASN A 613 34.00 -20.74 -1.98
C ASN A 613 33.62 -21.28 -3.35
N ILE A 614 32.64 -20.63 -3.99
CA ILE A 614 32.29 -20.87 -5.38
C ILE A 614 33.52 -20.48 -6.20
N VAL A 615 34.22 -21.47 -6.76
CA VAL A 615 35.27 -21.23 -7.75
C VAL A 615 34.58 -20.58 -8.95
N ALA A 616 34.92 -19.34 -9.25
CA ALA A 616 34.44 -18.65 -10.43
C ALA A 616 34.78 -19.51 -11.66
N VAL A 617 33.75 -19.98 -12.36
CA VAL A 617 33.92 -20.57 -13.68
C VAL A 617 34.28 -19.42 -14.60
N SER A 618 35.56 -19.37 -14.98
CA SER A 618 36.18 -18.41 -15.90
C SER A 618 35.55 -18.42 -17.28
#